data_AF-A0A831K236-F1
#
_entry.id   AF-A0A831K236-F1
#
_cell.length_a   1.000
_cell.length_b   1.000
_cell.length_c   1.000
_cell.angle_alpha   90.00
_cell.angle_beta   90.00
_cell.angle_gamma   90.00
#
_symmetry.space_group_name_H-M   'P 1'
#
loop_
_entity.id
_entity.type
_entity.pdbx_description
1 polymer ?
#
loop_
_entity_poly.entity_id
_entity_poly.type
_entity_poly.pdbx_seq_one_letter_code
_entity_poly.pdbx_strand_id
1 'polypeptide(L)' 'MKKLLPEFPEMTVAEVDIVSHPARAWQNGIRMIPALVAGKKTLSGVYLGSSRIREFLQDCRREAASAA' A
#
# COMPACT_ATOMS: atom_id res chain seq x y z
N MET A 1 8.98 -5.80 0.82
CA MET A 1 7.57 -6.22 0.66
C MET A 1 7.39 -7.74 0.64
N LYS A 2 8.00 -8.49 -0.30
CA LYS A 2 7.77 -9.95 -0.46
C LYS A 2 7.94 -10.80 0.81
N LYS A 3 8.79 -10.39 1.76
CA LYS A 3 8.98 -11.08 3.05
C LYS A 3 7.82 -10.91 4.05
N LEU A 4 7.00 -9.86 3.89
CA LEU A 4 5.88 -9.54 4.79
C LEU A 4 4.55 -10.13 4.30
N LEU A 5 4.44 -10.49 3.02
CA LEU A 5 3.22 -11.07 2.44
C LEU A 5 2.72 -12.33 3.15
N PRO A 6 3.58 -13.28 3.60
CA PRO A 6 3.11 -14.47 4.30
C PRO A 6 2.40 -14.17 5.64
N GLU A 7 2.66 -13.00 6.25
CA GLU A 7 2.00 -12.57 7.49
C GLU A 7 0.57 -12.04 7.24
N PHE A 8 0.24 -11.74 5.97
CA PHE A 8 -1.04 -11.17 5.55
C PHE A 8 -1.61 -11.94 4.35
N PRO A 9 -1.95 -13.24 4.50
CA PRO A 9 -2.42 -14.07 3.40
C PRO A 9 -3.76 -13.59 2.80
N GLU A 10 -4.52 -12.77 3.53
CA GLU A 10 -5.76 -12.19 3.02
C GLU A 10 -5.55 -10.98 2.09
N MET A 11 -4.32 -10.44 2.02
CA MET A 11 -4.01 -9.24 1.24
C MET A 11 -3.38 -9.59 -0.11
N THR A 12 -3.93 -9.03 -1.18
CA THR A 12 -3.34 -9.11 -2.52
C THR A 12 -2.50 -7.87 -2.79
N VAL A 13 -1.27 -8.05 -3.27
CA VAL A 13 -0.39 -6.94 -3.66
C VAL A 13 -0.20 -6.93 -5.16
N ALA A 14 -0.53 -5.80 -5.78
CA ALA A 14 -0.28 -5.53 -7.19
C ALA A 14 0.83 -4.50 -7.32
N GLU A 15 1.86 -4.83 -8.10
CA GLU A 15 2.88 -3.86 -8.50
C GLU A 15 2.33 -3.00 -9.64
N VAL A 16 2.53 -1.69 -9.55
CA VAL A 16 2.07 -0.73 -10.55
C VAL A 16 3.25 0.08 -11.02
N ASP A 17 3.60 -0.05 -12.29
CA ASP A 17 4.55 0.84 -12.94
C ASP A 17 3.88 2.19 -13.20
N ILE A 18 4.35 3.22 -12.48
CA ILE A 18 3.77 4.57 -12.52
C ILE A 18 4.10 5.32 -13.81
N VAL A 19 5.17 4.93 -14.52
CA VAL A 19 5.57 5.55 -15.79
C VAL A 19 4.62 5.11 -16.91
N SER A 20 4.21 3.85 -16.88
CA SER A 20 3.27 3.24 -17.83
C SER A 20 1.81 3.59 -17.51
N HIS A 21 1.49 3.88 -16.23
CA HIS A 21 0.14 4.20 -15.78
C HIS A 21 0.05 5.49 -14.94
N PRO A 22 0.47 6.65 -15.49
CA PRO A 22 0.56 7.90 -14.74
C PRO A 22 -0.82 8.37 -14.23
N ALA A 23 -1.88 8.15 -15.02
CA ALA A 23 -3.25 8.48 -14.63
C ALA A 23 -3.68 7.73 -13.36
N ARG A 24 -3.29 6.46 -13.22
CA ARG A 24 -3.60 5.65 -12.03
C ARG A 24 -2.89 6.19 -10.80
N ALA A 25 -1.64 6.61 -10.93
CA ALA A 25 -0.89 7.22 -9.83
C ALA A 25 -1.57 8.52 -9.35
N TRP A 26 -1.98 9.38 -10.29
CA TRP A 26 -2.69 10.63 -9.98
C TRP A 26 -4.05 10.41 -9.33
N GLN A 27 -4.87 9.50 -9.86
CA GLN A 27 -6.18 9.16 -9.30
C GLN A 27 -6.08 8.62 -7.86
N ASN A 28 -4.99 7.93 -7.55
CA ASN A 28 -4.71 7.43 -6.19
C ASN A 28 -3.96 8.45 -5.31
N GLY A 29 -3.81 9.71 -5.76
CA GLY A 29 -3.16 10.77 -5.01
C GLY A 29 -1.66 10.57 -4.79
N ILE A 30 -1.02 9.67 -5.54
CA ILE A 30 0.40 9.38 -5.41
C ILE A 30 1.19 10.54 -6.03
N ARG A 31 1.84 11.34 -5.17
CA ARG A 31 2.72 12.47 -5.57
C ARG A 31 4.21 12.17 -5.44
N MET A 32 4.56 11.11 -4.73
CA MET A 32 5.94 10.70 -4.45
C MET A 32 6.02 9.18 -4.41
N ILE A 33 7.13 8.63 -4.92
CA ILE A 33 7.46 7.22 -4.84
C ILE A 33 8.73 7.02 -3.99
N PRO A 34 8.89 5.85 -3.32
CA PRO A 34 7.96 4.72 -3.25
C PRO A 34 6.66 5.00 -2.46
N ALA A 35 5.56 4.40 -2.90
CA ALA A 35 4.25 4.50 -2.25
C ALA A 35 3.48 3.17 -2.25
N LEU A 36 2.66 2.97 -1.21
CA LEU A 36 1.69 1.89 -1.07
C LEU A 36 0.30 2.49 -0.89
N VAL A 37 -0.69 1.96 -1.60
CA VAL A 37 -2.08 2.43 -1.53
C VAL A 37 -2.99 1.24 -1.20
N ALA A 38 -3.91 1.45 -0.27
CA ALA A 38 -4.93 0.48 0.10
C ALA A 38 -6.23 1.23 0.42
N GLY A 39 -7.25 1.04 -0.41
CA GLY A 39 -8.51 1.78 -0.29
C GLY A 39 -8.29 3.30 -0.35
N LYS A 40 -8.66 4.00 0.73
CA LYS A 40 -8.50 5.47 0.85
C LYS A 40 -7.18 5.88 1.52
N LYS A 41 -6.34 4.92 1.94
CA LYS A 41 -5.09 5.19 2.65
C LYS A 41 -3.89 5.07 1.72
N THR A 42 -2.92 5.94 1.97
CA THR A 42 -1.66 5.98 1.22
C THR A 42 -0.49 6.11 2.19
N LEU A 43 0.50 5.26 2.02
CA LEU A 43 1.80 5.36 2.66
C LEU A 43 2.82 5.73 1.60
N SER A 44 3.43 6.92 1.72
CA SER A 44 4.47 7.40 0.79
C SER A 44 5.66 7.95 1.56
N GLY A 45 6.86 7.80 1.00
CA GLY A 45 8.09 8.32 1.61
C GLY A 45 9.32 8.01 0.76
N VAL A 46 10.44 8.69 1.02
CA VAL A 46 11.73 8.39 0.36
C VAL A 46 12.20 6.97 0.68
N TYR A 47 11.87 6.46 1.88
CA TYR A 47 12.15 5.09 2.30
C TYR A 47 11.00 4.52 3.13
N LEU A 48 10.55 3.32 2.76
CA LEU A 48 9.51 2.57 3.46
C LEU A 48 10.12 1.34 4.13
N GLY A 49 10.48 1.48 5.40
CA GLY A 49 11.00 0.37 6.21
C GLY A 49 9.94 -0.68 6.55
N SER A 50 10.37 -1.90 6.84
CA SER A 50 9.50 -3.05 7.11
C SER A 50 8.49 -2.79 8.24
N SER A 51 8.90 -2.12 9.32
CA SER A 51 8.02 -1.80 10.46
C SER A 51 6.87 -0.87 10.04
N ARG A 52 7.17 0.18 9.28
CA ARG A 52 6.19 1.16 8.81
C ARG A 52 5.21 0.55 7.80
N ILE A 53 5.72 -0.34 6.94
CA ILE A 53 4.87 -1.12 6.04
C ILE A 53 3.95 -2.04 6.84
N ARG A 54 4.48 -2.74 7.85
CA ARG A 54 3.68 -3.65 8.70
C ARG A 54 2.57 -2.90 9.43
N GLU A 55 2.88 -1.76 10.04
CA GLU A 55 1.89 -0.90 10.70
C GLU A 55 0.77 -0.49 9.74
N PHE A 56 1.15 -0.06 8.53
CA PHE A 56 0.18 0.31 7.50
C PHE A 56 -0.73 -0.85 7.08
N LEU A 57 -0.18 -2.06 6.88
CA LEU A 57 -0.96 -3.24 6.53
C LEU A 57 -1.91 -3.66 7.65
N GLN A 58 -1.46 -3.64 8.91
CA GLN A 58 -2.32 -3.91 10.06
C GLN A 58 -3.48 -2.93 10.16
N ASP A 59 -3.20 -1.66 9.88
CA ASP A 59 -4.22 -0.61 9.90
C ASP A 59 -5.27 -0.78 8.81
N CYS A 60 -4.83 -1.13 7.59
CA CYS A 60 -5.73 -1.48 6.49
C CYS A 60 -6.57 -2.71 6.82
N ARG A 61 -5.99 -3.73 7.46
CA ARG A 61 -6.74 -4.93 7.88
C ARG A 61 -7.82 -4.61 8.90
N ARG A 62 -7.54 -3.74 9.89
CA ARG A 62 -8.54 -3.29 10.88
C ARG A 62 -9.68 -2.53 10.23
N GLU A 63 -9.37 -1.66 9.27
CA GLU A 63 -10.40 -0.91 8.54
C GLU A 63 -11.29 -1.84 7.70
N ALA A 64 -10.70 -2.80 6.99
CA ALA A 64 -11.47 -3.79 6.23
C ALA A 64 -12.39 -4.64 7.11
N ALA A 65 -11.94 -5.03 8.31
CA ALA A 65 -12.74 -5.79 9.28
C ALA A 65 -13.87 -4.96 9.93
N SER A 66 -13.74 -3.63 10.00
CA SER A 66 -14.76 -2.74 10.56
C SER A 66 -15.81 -2.29 9.54
N ALA A 67 -15.56 -2.50 8.25
CA ALA A 67 -16.46 -2.15 7.15
C ALA A 67 -17.36 -3.32 6.69
N ALA A 68 -17.23 -4.49 7.34
CA ALA A 68 -18.02 -5.70 7.12
C ALA A 68 -19.09 -5.86 8.20
#